data_AF-A0A2G6IRT8-F1
#
_entry.id   AF-A0A2G6IRT8-F1
#
_cell.length_a   1.000
_cell.length_b   1.000
_cell.length_c   1.000
_cell.angle_alpha   90.00
_cell.angle_beta   90.00
_cell.angle_gamma   90.00
#
_symmetry.space_group_name_H-M   'P 1'
#
loop_
_entity.id
_entity.type
_entity.pdbx_description
1 polymer ?
#
loop_
_entity_poly.entity_id
_entity_poly.type
_entity_poly.pdbx_seq_one_letter_code
_entity_poly.pdbx_strand_id
1 'polypeptide(L)'
;MSALKAIHAKRRQVHSLKEDDDWRAFVEKHTGQRSTRGLSPSQTKALLAALDDMGAPKIKPKAKLSGPYATKLQALWISCWNLGLVRNPRDEALMAFATHQAKVDHANWIRDHRDAMAVIEALKSMMERAGVDWFTYPDAASYEAQPGYKIAKAQWAKISKTAPYAGSTFHGYLFHLVRKNMNELSREDWIYIMNSFGESLRQLPTEARK
;
A
#
# COMPACT_ATOMS: atom_id res chain seq x y z
N MET A 1 4.62 -10.58 -4.00
CA MET A 1 5.13 -11.94 -4.34
C MET A 1 5.47 -11.93 -5.82
N SER A 2 6.63 -12.46 -6.22
CA SER A 2 6.95 -12.60 -7.66
C SER A 2 6.11 -13.72 -8.28
N ALA A 3 5.79 -13.60 -9.57
CA ALA A 3 5.01 -14.58 -10.34
C ALA A 3 5.53 -16.02 -10.19
N LEU A 4 6.85 -16.20 -10.23
CA LEU A 4 7.51 -17.49 -10.03
C LEU A 4 7.20 -18.11 -8.67
N LYS A 5 7.20 -17.32 -7.59
CA LYS A 5 6.87 -17.81 -6.24
C LYS A 5 5.42 -18.32 -6.19
N ALA A 6 4.49 -17.65 -6.88
CA ALA A 6 3.11 -18.08 -6.94
C ALA A 6 2.94 -19.39 -7.73
N ILE A 7 3.63 -19.53 -8.87
CA ILE A 7 3.61 -20.75 -9.69
C ILE A 7 4.12 -21.96 -8.90
N HIS A 8 5.29 -21.84 -8.27
CA HIS A 8 5.85 -22.96 -7.48
C HIS A 8 5.07 -23.24 -6.19
N ALA A 9 4.42 -22.23 -5.60
CA ALA A 9 3.49 -22.46 -4.49
C ALA A 9 2.29 -23.30 -4.92
N LYS A 10 1.69 -23.01 -6.09
CA LYS A 10 0.58 -23.80 -6.64
C LYS A 10 1.01 -25.19 -7.13
N ARG A 11 2.15 -25.31 -7.82
CA ARG A 11 2.70 -26.63 -8.26
C ARG A 11 2.75 -27.61 -7.10
N ARG A 12 3.24 -27.18 -5.93
CA ARG A 12 3.33 -28.03 -4.72
C ARG A 12 2.00 -28.57 -4.22
N GLN A 13 0.88 -27.96 -4.62
CA GLN A 13 -0.46 -28.36 -4.22
C GLN A 13 -1.11 -29.33 -5.23
N VAL A 14 -0.51 -29.51 -6.41
CA VAL A 14 -0.97 -30.45 -7.44
C VAL A 14 -0.07 -31.69 -7.43
N HIS A 15 -0.56 -32.79 -6.85
CA HIS A 15 0.25 -33.98 -6.64
C HIS A 15 0.80 -34.58 -7.94
N SER A 16 0.02 -34.54 -9.02
CA SER A 16 0.42 -35.05 -10.35
C SER A 16 1.52 -34.23 -11.04
N LEU A 17 1.91 -33.08 -10.49
CA LEU A 17 2.99 -32.24 -11.03
C LEU A 17 4.21 -32.19 -10.10
N LYS A 18 4.33 -33.18 -9.20
CA LYS A 18 5.52 -33.34 -8.35
C LYS A 18 6.73 -33.71 -9.18
N GLU A 19 6.58 -34.67 -10.08
CA GLU A 19 7.65 -35.11 -10.97
C GLU A 19 8.03 -34.02 -11.96
N ASP A 20 9.33 -33.95 -12.22
CA ASP A 20 9.94 -32.83 -12.91
C ASP A 20 9.64 -32.84 -14.42
N ASP A 21 9.46 -34.02 -14.99
CA ASP A 21 9.09 -34.18 -16.40
C ASP A 21 7.61 -33.91 -16.64
N ASP A 22 6.72 -34.36 -15.75
CA ASP A 22 5.30 -34.00 -15.78
C ASP A 22 5.11 -32.48 -15.65
N TRP A 23 5.92 -31.84 -14.80
CA TRP A 23 5.95 -30.40 -14.68
C TRP A 23 6.41 -29.72 -15.98
N ARG A 24 7.51 -30.16 -16.59
CA ARG A 24 8.02 -29.57 -17.84
C ARG A 24 7.00 -29.73 -18.98
N ALA A 25 6.39 -30.90 -19.10
CA ALA A 25 5.35 -31.17 -20.09
C ALA A 25 4.10 -30.29 -19.85
N PHE A 26 3.71 -30.10 -18.60
CA PHE A 26 2.60 -29.23 -18.23
C PHE A 26 2.87 -27.75 -18.57
N VAL A 27 4.08 -27.25 -18.28
CA VAL A 27 4.47 -25.88 -18.63
C VAL A 27 4.52 -25.70 -20.15
N GLU A 28 5.07 -26.67 -20.88
CA GLU A 28 5.16 -26.65 -22.34
C GLU A 28 3.78 -26.61 -22.98
N LYS A 29 2.84 -27.44 -22.50
CA LYS A 29 1.46 -27.46 -22.98
C LYS A 29 0.73 -26.11 -22.87
N HIS A 30 1.00 -25.34 -21.80
CA HIS A 30 0.25 -24.11 -21.51
C HIS A 30 0.99 -22.81 -21.89
N THR A 31 2.30 -22.89 -22.13
CA THR A 31 3.12 -21.69 -22.40
C THR A 31 3.98 -21.80 -23.66
N GLY A 32 4.13 -22.99 -24.23
CA GLY A 32 5.05 -23.30 -25.32
C GLY A 32 6.51 -23.39 -24.88
N GLN A 33 6.81 -23.30 -23.57
CA GLN A 33 8.17 -23.35 -23.02
C GLN A 33 8.30 -24.49 -22.02
N ARG A 34 9.47 -25.12 -21.95
CA ARG A 34 9.77 -26.16 -20.94
C ARG A 34 10.21 -25.61 -19.59
N SER A 35 10.17 -24.29 -19.42
CA SER A 35 10.63 -23.59 -18.22
C SER A 35 9.73 -22.41 -17.88
N THR A 36 9.65 -22.10 -16.59
CA THR A 36 8.96 -20.90 -16.09
C THR A 36 9.82 -19.64 -16.17
N ARG A 37 11.10 -19.77 -16.50
CA ARG A 37 12.02 -18.64 -16.65
C ARG A 37 11.69 -17.88 -17.94
N GLY A 38 11.42 -16.58 -17.81
CA GLY A 38 11.16 -15.72 -18.98
C GLY A 38 9.74 -15.80 -19.53
N LEU A 39 8.79 -16.38 -18.79
CA LEU A 39 7.38 -16.34 -19.17
C LEU A 39 6.87 -14.90 -19.23
N SER A 40 6.12 -14.60 -20.28
CA SER A 40 5.38 -13.34 -20.37
C SER A 40 4.29 -13.24 -19.29
N PRO A 41 3.75 -12.04 -19.02
CA PRO A 41 2.61 -11.89 -18.11
C PRO A 41 1.38 -12.72 -18.52
N SER A 42 1.11 -12.85 -19.82
CA SER A 42 -0.02 -13.65 -20.32
C SER A 42 0.21 -15.15 -20.14
N GLN A 43 1.41 -15.65 -20.42
CA GLN A 43 1.80 -17.05 -20.20
C GLN A 43 1.77 -17.41 -18.71
N THR A 44 2.27 -16.50 -17.87
CA THR A 44 2.22 -16.64 -16.40
C THR A 44 0.76 -16.77 -15.93
N LYS A 45 -0.13 -15.92 -16.43
CA LYS A 45 -1.56 -15.94 -16.08
C LYS A 45 -2.22 -17.25 -16.53
N ALA A 46 -1.94 -17.70 -17.76
CA ALA A 46 -2.46 -18.95 -18.30
C ALA A 46 -2.01 -20.17 -17.47
N LEU A 47 -0.71 -20.23 -17.12
CA LEU A 47 -0.16 -21.32 -16.31
C LEU A 47 -0.75 -21.34 -14.89
N LEU A 48 -0.97 -20.16 -14.28
CA LEU A 48 -1.61 -20.07 -12.97
C LEU A 48 -3.08 -20.50 -12.99
N ALA A 49 -3.80 -20.27 -14.09
CA ALA A 49 -5.18 -20.70 -14.27
C ALA A 49 -5.26 -22.22 -14.48
N ALA A 50 -4.39 -22.78 -15.32
CA ALA A 50 -4.30 -24.23 -15.52
C ALA A 50 -3.98 -24.99 -14.22
N LEU A 51 -3.15 -24.40 -13.34
CA LEU A 51 -2.89 -24.95 -12.01
C LEU A 51 -4.12 -24.90 -11.09
N ASP A 52 -4.97 -23.87 -11.21
CA ASP A 52 -6.25 -23.82 -10.48
C ASP A 52 -7.22 -24.90 -10.98
N ASP A 53 -7.28 -25.12 -12.28
CA ASP A 53 -8.16 -26.14 -12.89
C ASP A 53 -7.73 -27.58 -12.52
N MET A 54 -6.44 -27.79 -12.27
CA MET A 54 -5.88 -29.05 -11.76
C MET A 54 -6.14 -29.28 -10.25
N GLY A 55 -6.93 -28.42 -9.61
CA GLY A 55 -7.33 -28.59 -8.21
C GLY A 55 -6.34 -28.03 -7.19
N ALA A 56 -5.36 -27.20 -7.60
CA ALA A 56 -4.67 -26.36 -6.64
C ALA A 56 -5.75 -25.47 -5.98
N PRO A 57 -5.93 -25.50 -4.65
CA PRO A 57 -6.92 -24.65 -4.00
C PRO A 57 -6.61 -23.22 -4.40
N LYS A 58 -7.59 -22.57 -5.06
CA LYS A 58 -7.49 -21.17 -5.47
C LYS A 58 -6.87 -20.43 -4.30
N ILE A 59 -5.72 -19.79 -4.52
CA ILE A 59 -5.12 -18.91 -3.51
C ILE A 59 -6.25 -17.93 -3.20
N LYS A 60 -6.90 -18.09 -2.04
CA LYS A 60 -8.07 -17.27 -1.71
C LYS A 60 -7.58 -15.84 -1.87
N PRO A 61 -8.21 -15.04 -2.76
CA PRO A 61 -7.86 -13.63 -2.80
C PRO A 61 -8.03 -13.14 -1.37
N LYS A 62 -6.94 -12.61 -0.79
CA LYS A 62 -6.98 -12.08 0.57
C LYS A 62 -8.23 -11.20 0.67
N ALA A 63 -9.03 -11.42 1.71
CA ALA A 63 -10.27 -10.68 1.91
C ALA A 63 -9.94 -9.19 1.81
N LYS A 64 -10.28 -8.60 0.66
CA LYS A 64 -10.08 -7.18 0.44
C LYS A 64 -11.09 -6.48 1.32
N LEU A 65 -10.64 -5.43 1.99
CA LEU A 65 -11.57 -4.53 2.67
C LEU A 65 -12.60 -4.04 1.63
N SER A 66 -13.89 -4.25 1.88
CA SER A 66 -14.96 -3.94 0.93
C SER A 66 -16.14 -3.29 1.64
N GLY A 67 -16.71 -2.26 1.01
CA GLY A 67 -17.77 -1.44 1.60
C GLY A 67 -17.63 0.03 1.19
N PRO A 68 -18.63 0.86 1.53
CA PRO A 68 -18.69 2.27 1.12
C PRO A 68 -17.49 3.09 1.63
N TYR A 69 -16.93 2.74 2.78
CA TYR A 69 -15.80 3.46 3.38
C TYR A 69 -14.42 2.81 3.12
N ALA A 70 -14.38 1.66 2.44
CA ALA A 70 -13.15 0.86 2.28
C ALA A 70 -12.00 1.65 1.67
N THR A 71 -12.24 2.33 0.54
CA THR A 71 -11.22 3.12 -0.16
C THR A 71 -10.64 4.23 0.73
N LYS A 72 -11.50 4.91 1.51
CA LYS A 72 -11.08 6.00 2.40
C LYS A 72 -10.24 5.47 3.56
N LEU A 73 -10.68 4.38 4.19
CA LEU A 73 -9.97 3.74 5.30
C LEU A 73 -8.62 3.16 4.86
N GLN A 74 -8.57 2.51 3.69
CA GLN A 74 -7.32 2.05 3.09
C GLN A 74 -6.37 3.22 2.82
N ALA A 75 -6.87 4.32 2.23
CA ALA A 75 -6.04 5.51 1.99
C ALA A 75 -5.45 6.06 3.28
N LEU A 76 -6.25 6.22 4.33
CA LEU A 76 -5.77 6.66 5.65
C LEU A 76 -4.77 5.67 6.27
N TRP A 77 -5.01 4.36 6.15
CA TRP A 77 -4.08 3.36 6.66
C TRP A 77 -2.72 3.41 5.97
N ILE A 78 -2.71 3.58 4.64
CA ILE A 78 -1.48 3.78 3.88
C ILE A 78 -0.78 5.10 4.26
N SER A 79 -1.53 6.16 4.55
CA SER A 79 -0.96 7.40 5.09
C SER A 79 -0.31 7.20 6.46
N CYS A 80 -0.92 6.43 7.37
CA CYS A 80 -0.31 6.04 8.64
C CYS A 80 1.01 5.27 8.42
N TRP A 81 1.04 4.37 7.44
CA TRP A 81 2.25 3.64 7.06
C TRP A 81 3.34 4.59 6.52
N ASN A 82 2.97 5.55 5.69
CA ASN A 82 3.86 6.58 5.15
C ASN A 82 4.40 7.52 6.23
N LEU A 83 3.64 7.78 7.29
CA LEU A 83 4.12 8.50 8.47
C LEU A 83 4.92 7.62 9.44
N GLY A 84 5.08 6.33 9.15
CA GLY A 84 5.79 5.38 10.01
C GLY A 84 5.06 5.03 11.31
N LEU A 85 3.76 5.34 11.41
CA LEU A 85 2.93 5.10 12.61
C LEU A 85 2.51 3.66 12.77
N VAL A 86 2.48 2.90 11.67
CA VAL A 86 2.11 1.48 11.64
C VAL A 86 3.20 0.67 10.96
N ARG A 87 3.31 -0.62 11.30
CA ARG A 87 4.35 -1.52 10.77
C ARG A 87 3.90 -2.39 9.59
N ASN A 88 2.61 -2.44 9.30
CA ASN A 88 2.06 -3.31 8.28
C ASN A 88 0.95 -2.58 7.49
N PRO A 89 1.16 -2.25 6.20
CA PRO A 89 0.19 -1.52 5.40
C PRO A 89 -0.99 -2.37 4.89
N ARG A 90 -1.05 -3.67 5.23
CA ARG A 90 -2.08 -4.57 4.70
C ARG A 90 -3.44 -4.36 5.36
N ASP A 91 -4.51 -4.59 4.59
CA ASP A 91 -5.91 -4.57 5.05
C ASP A 91 -6.16 -5.44 6.30
N GLU A 92 -5.49 -6.59 6.40
CA GLU A 92 -5.58 -7.47 7.58
C GLU A 92 -5.18 -6.75 8.88
N ALA A 93 -4.14 -5.91 8.82
CA ALA A 93 -3.69 -5.12 9.96
C ALA A 93 -4.62 -3.94 10.25
N LEU A 94 -5.21 -3.34 9.22
CA LEU A 94 -6.26 -2.34 9.38
C LEU A 94 -7.51 -2.92 10.04
N MET A 95 -7.94 -4.12 9.65
CA MET A 95 -9.07 -4.81 10.29
C MET A 95 -8.80 -5.09 11.76
N ALA A 96 -7.62 -5.62 12.09
CA ALA A 96 -7.22 -5.84 13.48
C ALA A 96 -7.14 -4.52 14.28
N PHE A 97 -6.64 -3.44 13.67
CA PHE A 97 -6.64 -2.12 14.30
C PHE A 97 -8.07 -1.65 14.61
N ALA A 98 -9.00 -1.81 13.67
CA ALA A 98 -10.39 -1.42 13.86
C ALA A 98 -11.03 -2.17 15.05
N THR A 99 -10.88 -3.50 15.10
CA THR A 99 -11.45 -4.32 16.18
C THR A 99 -10.85 -4.00 17.55
N HIS A 100 -9.53 -3.77 17.63
CA HIS A 100 -8.84 -3.56 18.90
C HIS A 100 -8.83 -2.10 19.38
N GLN A 101 -8.44 -1.17 18.50
CA GLN A 101 -8.21 0.23 18.88
C GLN A 101 -9.48 1.08 18.77
N ALA A 102 -10.25 0.88 17.71
CA ALA A 102 -11.48 1.61 17.48
C ALA A 102 -12.72 0.92 18.08
N LYS A 103 -12.54 -0.27 18.67
CA LYS A 103 -13.58 -1.04 19.38
C LYS A 103 -14.82 -1.34 18.53
N VAL A 104 -14.61 -1.64 17.24
CA VAL A 104 -15.69 -2.08 16.33
C VAL A 104 -15.67 -3.61 16.21
N ASP A 105 -16.58 -4.31 16.87
CA ASP A 105 -16.52 -5.77 17.05
C ASP A 105 -17.54 -6.53 16.20
N HIS A 106 -17.42 -6.41 14.87
CA HIS A 106 -18.09 -7.31 13.92
C HIS A 106 -17.56 -7.19 12.49
N ALA A 107 -17.63 -8.28 11.72
CA ALA A 107 -17.06 -8.37 10.36
C ALA A 107 -17.56 -7.30 9.36
N ASN A 108 -18.74 -6.70 9.59
CA ASN A 108 -19.36 -5.73 8.69
C ASN A 108 -19.26 -4.26 9.15
N TRP A 109 -18.40 -3.94 10.13
CA TRP A 109 -18.29 -2.58 10.71
C TRP A 109 -18.07 -1.50 9.66
N ILE A 110 -17.40 -1.85 8.57
CA ILE A 110 -17.10 -0.91 7.49
C ILE A 110 -18.31 -0.50 6.64
N ARG A 111 -19.46 -1.15 6.82
CA ARG A 111 -20.72 -0.73 6.19
C ARG A 111 -21.53 0.19 7.09
N ASP A 112 -21.32 0.08 8.40
CA ASP A 112 -21.95 0.96 9.37
C ASP A 112 -21.25 2.33 9.37
N HIS A 113 -22.05 3.39 9.29
CA HIS A 113 -21.51 4.76 9.23
C HIS A 113 -20.81 5.15 10.53
N ARG A 114 -21.41 4.84 11.68
CA ARG A 114 -20.90 5.24 12.99
C ARG A 114 -19.55 4.55 13.25
N ASP A 115 -19.47 3.26 12.99
CA ASP A 115 -18.25 2.48 13.18
C ASP A 115 -17.15 2.92 12.22
N ALA A 116 -17.47 3.10 10.93
CA ALA A 116 -16.48 3.57 9.96
C ALA A 116 -15.93 4.96 10.33
N MET A 117 -16.79 5.86 10.81
CA MET A 117 -16.36 7.18 11.30
C MET A 117 -15.48 7.09 12.53
N ALA A 118 -15.77 6.20 13.48
CA ALA A 118 -14.93 5.97 14.65
C ALA A 118 -13.49 5.55 14.25
N VAL A 119 -13.36 4.64 13.28
CA VAL A 119 -12.04 4.24 12.77
C VAL A 119 -11.35 5.39 12.03
N ILE A 120 -12.08 6.15 11.21
CA ILE A 120 -11.54 7.31 10.47
C ILE A 120 -10.95 8.35 11.45
N GLU A 121 -11.69 8.71 12.50
CA GLU A 121 -11.23 9.70 13.47
C GLU A 121 -10.06 9.18 14.32
N ALA A 122 -10.06 7.88 14.67
CA ALA A 122 -8.89 7.27 15.33
C ALA A 122 -7.63 7.38 14.46
N LEU A 123 -7.74 7.11 13.15
CA LEU A 123 -6.61 7.24 12.21
C LEU A 123 -6.17 8.69 12.05
N LYS A 124 -7.10 9.64 11.88
CA LYS A 124 -6.78 11.07 11.77
C LYS A 124 -6.08 11.59 13.03
N SER A 125 -6.57 11.21 14.20
CA SER A 125 -5.97 11.57 15.49
C SER A 125 -4.55 11.02 15.66
N MET A 126 -4.26 9.81 15.17
CA MET A 126 -2.88 9.30 15.11
C MET A 126 -1.98 10.15 14.23
N MET A 127 -2.48 10.62 13.09
CA MET A 127 -1.73 11.46 12.17
C MET A 127 -1.53 12.88 12.73
N GLU A 128 -2.52 13.44 13.42
CA GLU A 128 -2.40 14.75 14.12
C GLU A 128 -1.29 14.71 15.15
N ARG A 129 -1.22 13.66 15.98
CA ARG A 129 -0.11 13.46 16.92
C ARG A 129 1.24 13.31 16.23
N ALA A 130 1.25 12.93 14.95
CA ALA A 130 2.44 12.84 14.13
C ALA A 130 2.79 14.15 13.40
N GLY A 131 2.01 15.23 13.63
CA GLY A 131 2.22 16.55 13.06
C GLY A 131 1.44 16.85 11.78
N VAL A 132 0.45 16.02 11.42
CA VAL A 132 -0.45 16.35 10.28
C VAL A 132 -1.50 17.37 10.72
N ASP A 133 -1.53 18.50 10.04
CA ASP A 133 -2.57 19.51 10.22
C ASP A 133 -3.70 19.34 9.18
N TRP A 134 -4.87 18.91 9.66
CA TRP A 134 -6.06 18.74 8.81
C TRP A 134 -6.81 20.03 8.53
N PHE A 135 -6.49 21.14 9.22
CA PHE A 135 -7.18 22.41 9.04
C PHE A 135 -6.91 23.03 7.67
N THR A 136 -7.95 23.49 6.99
CA THR A 136 -7.80 24.20 5.70
C THR A 136 -8.04 25.68 5.96
N TYR A 137 -7.02 26.50 5.74
CA TYR A 137 -7.13 27.95 5.88
C TYR A 137 -7.93 28.55 4.72
N PRO A 138 -8.77 29.58 4.96
CA PRO A 138 -9.60 30.19 3.91
C PRO A 138 -8.82 30.70 2.70
N ASP A 139 -7.62 31.26 2.93
CA ASP A 139 -6.78 31.85 1.88
C ASP A 139 -5.65 30.90 1.40
N ALA A 140 -5.73 29.61 1.76
CA ALA A 140 -4.72 28.64 1.37
C ALA A 140 -4.77 28.34 -0.13
N ALA A 141 -3.61 28.04 -0.71
CA ALA A 141 -3.59 27.55 -2.09
C ALA A 141 -4.35 26.21 -2.20
N SER A 142 -4.92 25.93 -3.37
CA SER A 142 -5.78 24.74 -3.58
C SER A 142 -5.07 23.41 -3.26
N TYR A 143 -3.75 23.33 -3.44
CA TYR A 143 -2.96 22.16 -3.08
C TYR A 143 -2.82 21.96 -1.58
N GLU A 144 -2.91 23.02 -0.76
CA GLU A 144 -2.74 22.94 0.69
C GLU A 144 -3.92 22.27 1.40
N ALA A 145 -5.11 22.37 0.79
CA ALA A 145 -6.30 21.65 1.21
C ALA A 145 -6.21 20.14 0.95
N GLN A 146 -5.32 19.69 0.04
CA GLN A 146 -5.23 18.29 -0.33
C GLN A 146 -4.61 17.46 0.81
N PRO A 147 -5.19 16.29 1.16
CA PRO A 147 -4.62 15.40 2.17
C PRO A 147 -3.16 15.02 1.88
N GLY A 148 -2.82 14.86 0.60
CA GLY A 148 -1.46 14.54 0.16
C GLY A 148 -0.42 15.57 0.58
N TYR A 149 -0.73 16.86 0.41
CA TYR A 149 0.14 17.96 0.85
C TYR A 149 0.31 17.94 2.36
N LYS A 150 -0.79 17.83 3.11
CA LYS A 150 -0.78 17.87 4.59
C LYS A 150 0.10 16.77 5.18
N ILE A 151 -0.02 15.56 4.65
CA ILE A 151 0.78 14.41 5.06
C ILE A 151 2.25 14.59 4.63
N ALA A 152 2.50 14.97 3.38
CA ALA A 152 3.85 15.20 2.88
C ALA A 152 4.59 16.29 3.66
N LYS A 153 3.87 17.34 4.09
CA LYS A 153 4.40 18.41 4.92
C LYS A 153 4.81 17.92 6.31
N ALA A 154 3.99 17.09 6.94
CA ALA A 154 4.32 16.46 8.22
C ALA A 154 5.53 15.51 8.10
N GLN A 155 5.62 14.72 7.02
CA GLN A 155 6.79 13.88 6.74
C GLN A 155 8.04 14.74 6.53
N TRP A 156 7.93 15.83 5.76
CA TRP A 156 9.03 16.75 5.52
C TRP A 156 9.59 17.34 6.83
N ALA A 157 8.73 17.75 7.76
CA ALA A 157 9.16 18.28 9.05
C ALA A 157 10.08 17.29 9.80
N LYS A 158 9.87 15.99 9.64
CA LYS A 158 10.66 14.93 10.27
C LYS A 158 11.97 14.61 9.52
N ILE A 159 11.97 14.64 8.19
CA ILE A 159 13.12 14.21 7.37
C ILE A 159 13.99 15.36 6.85
N SER A 160 13.52 16.60 6.88
CA SER A 160 14.18 17.76 6.23
C SER A 160 15.61 18.04 6.70
N LYS A 161 15.98 17.60 7.90
CA LYS A 161 17.32 17.80 8.47
C LYS A 161 18.31 16.70 8.09
N THR A 162 17.86 15.63 7.44
CA THR A 162 18.71 14.49 7.05
C THR A 162 19.00 14.52 5.56
N ALA A 163 20.12 13.95 5.12
CA ALA A 163 20.38 13.76 3.70
C ALA A 163 19.30 12.87 3.06
N PRO A 164 18.90 13.08 1.79
CA PRO A 164 19.34 14.15 0.87
C PRO A 164 18.55 15.47 1.01
N TYR A 165 17.72 15.62 2.04
CA TYR A 165 16.80 16.75 2.20
C TYR A 165 17.45 17.99 2.82
N ALA A 166 18.52 17.79 3.60
CA ALA A 166 19.24 18.85 4.29
C ALA A 166 19.66 19.98 3.34
N GLY A 167 19.36 21.23 3.72
CA GLY A 167 19.65 22.42 2.92
C GLY A 167 18.62 22.75 1.83
N SER A 168 17.64 21.88 1.58
CA SER A 168 16.54 22.15 0.65
C SER A 168 15.33 22.75 1.36
N THR A 169 14.53 23.54 0.63
CA THR A 169 13.17 23.89 1.07
C THR A 169 12.18 22.82 0.60
N PHE A 170 11.03 22.70 1.27
CA PHE A 170 9.98 21.75 0.86
C PHE A 170 9.57 21.94 -0.60
N HIS A 171 9.26 23.18 -0.98
CA HIS A 171 8.85 23.54 -2.34
C HIS A 171 9.95 23.27 -3.37
N GLY A 172 11.19 23.68 -3.08
CA GLY A 172 12.32 23.47 -3.97
C GLY A 172 12.60 21.98 -4.18
N TYR A 173 12.58 21.19 -3.09
CA TYR A 173 12.79 19.75 -3.18
C TYR A 173 11.69 19.07 -4.01
N LEU A 174 10.42 19.40 -3.76
CA LEU A 174 9.32 18.83 -4.53
C LEU A 174 9.43 19.17 -6.02
N PHE A 175 9.75 20.42 -6.35
CA PHE A 175 9.97 20.83 -7.74
C PHE A 175 11.07 20.00 -8.41
N HIS A 176 12.20 19.75 -7.74
CA HIS A 176 13.26 18.91 -8.28
C HIS A 176 12.86 17.44 -8.40
N LEU A 177 12.05 16.93 -7.48
CA LEU A 177 11.60 15.54 -7.44
C LEU A 177 10.61 15.22 -8.56
N VAL A 178 9.61 16.06 -8.79
CA VAL A 178 8.51 15.78 -9.74
C VAL A 178 8.49 16.68 -10.98
N ARG A 179 9.35 17.70 -11.03
CA ARG A 179 9.47 18.67 -12.15
C ARG A 179 8.18 19.40 -12.50
N LYS A 180 7.35 19.66 -11.49
CA LYS A 180 6.09 20.41 -11.59
C LYS A 180 5.99 21.42 -10.46
N ASN A 181 5.25 22.49 -10.69
CA ASN A 181 4.87 23.43 -9.64
C ASN A 181 3.78 22.82 -8.74
N MET A 182 3.62 23.35 -7.52
CA MET A 182 2.66 22.83 -6.54
C MET A 182 1.22 22.80 -7.05
N ASN A 183 0.82 23.82 -7.80
CA ASN A 183 -0.52 23.94 -8.37
C ASN A 183 -0.80 22.90 -9.48
N GLU A 184 0.23 22.25 -10.01
CA GLU A 184 0.14 21.27 -11.09
C GLU A 184 0.20 19.83 -10.56
N LEU A 185 0.41 19.65 -9.25
CA LEU A 185 0.53 18.32 -8.66
C LEU A 185 -0.81 17.61 -8.61
N SER A 186 -0.87 16.46 -9.28
CA SER A 186 -2.03 15.57 -9.25
C SER A 186 -2.05 14.73 -7.98
N ARG A 187 -3.15 13.99 -7.80
CA ARG A 187 -3.27 13.00 -6.73
C ARG A 187 -2.16 11.94 -6.78
N GLU A 188 -1.80 11.49 -7.98
CA GLU A 188 -0.76 10.49 -8.22
C GLU A 188 0.63 11.03 -7.85
N ASP A 189 0.90 12.31 -8.18
CA ASP A 189 2.15 12.96 -7.77
C ASP A 189 2.27 13.00 -6.24
N TRP A 190 1.19 13.36 -5.53
CA TRP A 190 1.16 13.33 -4.08
C TRP A 190 1.37 11.93 -3.49
N ILE A 191 0.77 10.90 -4.10
CA ILE A 191 0.99 9.51 -3.68
C ILE A 191 2.47 9.14 -3.83
N TYR A 192 3.10 9.50 -4.95
CA TYR A 192 4.52 9.26 -5.18
C TYR A 192 5.41 9.96 -4.14
N ILE A 193 5.16 11.25 -3.91
CA ILE A 193 5.88 12.07 -2.91
C ILE A 193 5.77 11.45 -1.51
N MET A 194 4.54 11.14 -1.05
CA MET A 194 4.32 10.56 0.28
C MET A 194 4.99 9.19 0.45
N ASN A 195 5.00 8.37 -0.60
CA ASN A 195 5.66 7.07 -0.57
C ASN A 195 7.17 7.22 -0.46
N SER A 196 7.77 8.12 -1.24
CA SER A 196 9.21 8.43 -1.21
C SER A 196 9.64 8.96 0.16
N PHE A 197 8.94 9.95 0.69
CA PHE A 197 9.22 10.49 2.03
C PHE A 197 9.00 9.46 3.14
N GLY A 198 7.96 8.64 3.00
CA GLY A 198 7.66 7.59 3.98
C GLY A 198 8.71 6.50 4.00
N GLU A 199 9.30 6.16 2.85
CA GLU A 199 10.44 5.25 2.80
C GLU A 199 11.64 5.78 3.57
N SER A 200 12.04 7.02 3.31
CA SER A 200 13.13 7.67 4.03
C SER A 200 12.86 7.79 5.54
N LEU A 201 11.64 8.21 5.92
CA LEU A 201 11.24 8.32 7.32
C LEU A 201 11.34 6.97 8.05
N ARG A 202 10.94 5.88 7.39
CA ARG A 202 11.03 4.51 7.94
C ARG A 202 12.45 3.95 7.97
N GLN A 203 13.43 4.60 7.36
CA GLN A 203 14.85 4.26 7.50
C GLN A 203 15.53 4.98 8.68
N LEU A 204 14.98 6.11 9.14
CA LEU A 204 15.51 6.84 10.29
C LEU A 204 15.44 6.02 11.59
N PRO A 205 16.37 6.20 12.56
CA PRO A 205 16.26 5.61 13.89
C PRO A 205 14.94 5.97 14.56
N THR A 206 14.39 5.09 15.41
CA THR A 206 13.06 5.30 16.02
C THR A 206 12.94 6.60 16.82
N GLU A 207 14.04 7.05 17.41
CA GLU A 207 14.13 8.30 18.19
C GLU A 207 13.92 9.55 17.31
N ALA A 208 14.34 9.52 16.05
CA ALA A 208 14.20 10.63 15.10
C ALA A 208 12.81 10.66 14.41
N ARG A 209 11.95 9.66 14.64
CA ARG A 209 10.61 9.57 14.03
C ARG A 209 9.50 10.21 14.86
N LYS A 210 9.72 10.38 16.17
CA LYS A 210 8.73 10.97 17.09
C LYS A 210 8.75 12.49 16.95
#